data_AF-A0A7S0QMA9-F1
#
_entry.id   AF-A0A7S0QMA9-F1
#
_cell.length_a   1.000
_cell.length_b   1.000
_cell.length_c   1.000
_cell.angle_alpha   90.00
_cell.angle_beta   90.00
_cell.angle_gamma   90.00
#
_symmetry.space_group_name_H-M   'P 1'
#
loop_
_entity.id
_entity.type
_entity.pdbx_description
1 polymer ?
#
loop_
_entity_poly.entity_id
_entity_poly.type
_entity_poly.pdbx_seq_one_letter_code
_entity_poly.pdbx_strand_id
1 'polypeptide(L)'
;DAAAGKAAGQDRALLIAGGSLAQLQEKDPDSLLRLCGVCGVVICARCAPIQKSGVVRFIADRLGVVTLAVGDGGNDVPMIQSAHVGIGIMGNEGTQAAQSADYAVGEFRLLRRLVAVHGRYCLLRITTLIKLVLYKNVMFCIPQILFNAYTLFSSSSIYNSWIILGFNAIFTDGPMLVLAVFEKDIVPELITRYPQAYDIAEAKESLSLGSIAAWQLLSAWQGCMIVIVAANLYGRDGSGEDGRDRSLDVLGMLVAEVAVTTVLFTAALCTRHWTVVNHVLQWGCLLAFYVALLLLDSLFCPEPGE
;
A
#
# COMPACT_ATOMS: atom_id res chain seq x y z
N ASP A 1 -2.48 24.35 23.32
CA ASP A 1 -2.40 25.50 22.39
C ASP A 1 -2.79 25.23 20.93
N ALA A 2 -2.33 24.15 20.28
CA ALA A 2 -2.71 23.86 18.88
C ALA A 2 -4.23 23.63 18.65
N ALA A 3 -4.94 23.06 19.64
CA ALA A 3 -6.39 22.85 19.56
C ALA A 3 -7.20 24.16 19.74
N ALA A 4 -6.71 25.11 20.54
CA ALA A 4 -7.34 26.41 20.75
C ALA A 4 -7.15 27.34 19.54
N GLY A 5 -6.00 27.27 18.87
CA GLY A 5 -5.76 27.97 17.59
C GLY A 5 -6.61 27.45 16.43
N LYS A 6 -6.91 26.14 16.41
CA LYS A 6 -7.78 25.52 15.39
C LYS A 6 -9.26 25.95 15.53
N ALA A 7 -9.74 26.16 16.75
CA ALA A 7 -11.09 26.64 17.02
C ALA A 7 -11.25 28.13 16.65
N ALA A 8 -10.26 28.97 16.94
CA ALA A 8 -10.32 30.41 16.65
C ALA A 8 -10.25 30.76 15.14
N GLY A 9 -9.71 29.86 14.31
CA GLY A 9 -9.66 30.04 12.86
C GLY A 9 -10.99 29.75 12.14
N GLN A 10 -11.89 28.95 12.73
CA GLN A 10 -13.12 28.51 12.07
C GLN A 10 -14.14 29.64 11.81
N ASP A 11 -14.05 30.76 12.52
CA ASP A 11 -15.00 31.89 12.41
C ASP A 11 -14.54 32.99 11.42
N ARG A 12 -13.40 32.83 10.74
CA ARG A 12 -12.85 33.85 9.84
C ARG A 12 -12.88 33.40 8.38
N ALA A 13 -13.35 34.28 7.49
CA ALA A 13 -13.35 34.05 6.06
C ALA A 13 -12.53 35.14 5.33
N LEU A 14 -11.72 34.73 4.35
CA LEU A 14 -10.97 35.64 3.47
C LEU A 14 -11.63 35.69 2.10
N LEU A 15 -12.01 36.88 1.64
CA LEU A 15 -12.49 37.13 0.28
C LEU A 15 -11.44 37.93 -0.49
N ILE A 16 -10.98 37.42 -1.62
CA ILE A 16 -9.97 38.08 -2.45
C ILE A 16 -10.35 38.08 -3.92
N ALA A 17 -10.22 39.23 -4.58
CA ALA A 17 -10.44 39.35 -6.03
C ALA A 17 -9.21 38.87 -6.81
N GLY A 18 -9.41 38.29 -8.00
CA GLY A 18 -8.32 37.75 -8.83
C GLY A 18 -7.19 38.74 -9.13
N GLY A 19 -7.50 40.03 -9.31
CA GLY A 19 -6.48 41.07 -9.49
C GLY A 19 -5.59 41.27 -8.26
N SER A 20 -6.19 41.32 -7.07
CA SER A 20 -5.47 41.45 -5.80
C SER A 20 -4.70 40.17 -5.43
N LEU A 21 -5.25 39.01 -5.78
CA LEU A 21 -4.61 37.72 -5.56
C LEU A 21 -3.29 37.60 -6.32
N ALA A 22 -3.28 37.96 -7.61
CA ALA A 22 -2.06 37.94 -8.41
C ALA A 22 -0.97 38.88 -7.83
N GLN A 23 -1.36 40.08 -7.39
CA GLN A 23 -0.42 41.02 -6.78
C GLN A 23 0.15 40.51 -5.46
N LEU A 24 -0.67 39.88 -4.60
CA LEU A 24 -0.20 39.33 -3.33
C LEU A 24 0.68 38.10 -3.54
N GLN A 25 0.36 37.23 -4.50
CA GLN A 25 1.22 36.09 -4.84
C GLN A 25 2.61 36.51 -5.30
N GLU A 26 2.72 37.64 -6.01
CA GLU A 26 4.00 38.16 -6.51
C GLU A 26 4.78 38.96 -5.45
N LYS A 27 4.10 39.87 -4.75
CA LYS A 27 4.76 40.83 -3.84
C LYS A 27 5.00 40.29 -2.43
N ASP A 28 4.05 39.54 -1.89
CA ASP A 28 4.11 39.06 -0.50
C ASP A 28 3.37 37.71 -0.33
N PRO A 29 3.94 36.63 -0.89
CA PRO A 29 3.34 35.30 -0.83
C PRO A 29 3.24 34.75 0.60
N ASP A 30 4.17 35.12 1.48
CA ASP A 30 4.23 34.57 2.84
C ASP A 30 3.12 35.16 3.72
N SER A 31 2.80 36.44 3.58
CA SER A 31 1.64 37.04 4.25
C SER A 31 0.32 36.46 3.74
N LEU A 32 0.22 36.19 2.43
CA LEU A 32 -0.96 35.53 1.86
C LEU A 32 -1.16 34.13 2.48
N LEU A 33 -0.10 33.33 2.61
CA LEU A 33 -0.17 32.02 3.25
C LEU A 33 -0.57 32.09 4.72
N ARG A 34 -0.04 33.07 5.47
CA ARG A 34 -0.40 33.29 6.87
C ARG A 34 -1.88 33.65 7.01
N LEU A 35 -2.40 34.53 6.15
CA LEU A 35 -3.82 34.90 6.12
C LEU A 35 -4.69 33.69 5.82
N CYS A 36 -4.34 32.90 4.80
CA CYS A 36 -5.06 31.66 4.49
C CYS A 36 -5.02 30.66 5.65
N GLY A 37 -3.90 30.55 6.37
CA GLY A 37 -3.74 29.60 7.49
C GLY A 37 -4.55 29.93 8.74
N VAL A 38 -4.96 31.19 8.93
CA VAL A 38 -5.80 31.60 10.07
C VAL A 38 -7.29 31.66 9.74
N CYS A 39 -7.68 31.51 8.47
CA CYS A 39 -9.06 31.54 8.01
C CYS A 39 -9.62 30.12 7.85
N GLY A 40 -10.86 29.92 8.28
CA GLY A 40 -11.60 28.68 8.09
C GLY A 40 -12.11 28.51 6.65
N VAL A 41 -12.34 29.64 5.95
CA VAL A 41 -12.81 29.67 4.56
C VAL A 41 -12.02 30.72 3.77
N VAL A 42 -11.62 30.38 2.54
CA VAL A 42 -10.99 31.31 1.60
C VAL A 42 -11.77 31.28 0.28
N ILE A 43 -12.22 32.46 -0.17
CA ILE A 43 -13.00 32.66 -1.39
C ILE A 43 -12.20 33.52 -2.35
N CYS A 44 -11.82 32.95 -3.49
CA CYS A 44 -11.19 33.68 -4.59
C CYS A 44 -12.27 34.04 -5.63
N ALA A 45 -12.56 35.33 -5.77
CA ALA A 45 -13.62 35.83 -6.64
C ALA A 45 -13.07 36.41 -7.95
N ARG A 46 -13.83 36.27 -9.03
CA ARG A 46 -13.50 36.83 -10.37
C ARG A 46 -12.11 36.42 -10.88
N CYS A 47 -11.71 35.17 -10.62
CA CYS A 47 -10.44 34.62 -11.09
C CYS A 47 -10.54 34.13 -12.53
N ALA A 48 -9.54 34.48 -13.34
CA ALA A 48 -9.35 33.88 -14.66
C ALA A 48 -8.92 32.39 -14.53
N PRO A 49 -9.17 31.54 -15.55
CA PRO A 49 -8.78 30.12 -15.51
C PRO A 49 -7.33 29.88 -15.10
N ILE A 50 -6.39 30.67 -15.64
CA ILE A 50 -4.96 30.58 -15.33
C ILE A 50 -4.65 30.94 -13.87
N GLN A 51 -5.43 31.85 -13.27
CA GLN A 51 -5.25 32.24 -11.87
C GLN A 51 -5.73 31.13 -10.94
N LYS A 52 -6.80 30.41 -11.28
CA LYS A 52 -7.28 29.26 -10.50
C LYS A 52 -6.20 28.18 -10.40
N SER A 53 -5.60 27.80 -11.52
CA SER A 53 -4.46 26.86 -11.52
C SER A 53 -3.24 27.39 -10.77
N GLY A 54 -2.96 28.69 -10.87
CA GLY A 54 -1.87 29.33 -10.16
C GLY A 54 -1.99 29.23 -8.64
N VAL A 55 -3.22 29.37 -8.11
CA VAL A 55 -3.49 29.17 -6.67
C VAL A 55 -3.20 27.74 -6.23
N VAL A 56 -3.67 26.75 -7.00
CA VAL A 56 -3.46 25.34 -6.66
C VAL A 56 -1.98 25.00 -6.60
N ARG A 57 -1.19 25.41 -7.60
CA ARG A 57 0.27 25.18 -7.64
C ARG A 57 0.96 25.91 -6.50
N PHE A 58 0.62 27.18 -6.28
CA PHE A 58 1.17 27.98 -5.19
C PHE A 58 1.00 27.31 -3.82
N ILE A 59 -0.19 26.78 -3.53
CA ILE A 59 -0.47 26.08 -2.26
C ILE A 59 0.26 24.74 -2.19
N ALA A 60 0.25 23.96 -3.27
CA ALA A 60 0.94 22.68 -3.34
C ALA A 60 2.45 22.84 -3.07
N ASP A 61 3.09 23.77 -3.77
CA ASP A 61 4.55 23.98 -3.70
C ASP A 61 4.99 24.56 -2.36
N ARG A 62 4.20 25.50 -1.80
CA ARG A 62 4.59 26.20 -0.56
C ARG A 62 4.30 25.42 0.71
N LEU A 63 3.25 24.61 0.73
CA LEU A 63 2.85 23.85 1.92
C LEU A 63 3.25 22.36 1.84
N GLY A 64 3.64 21.85 0.67
CA GLY A 64 3.97 20.43 0.49
C GLY A 64 2.79 19.50 0.77
N VAL A 65 1.57 19.96 0.47
CA VAL A 65 0.32 19.24 0.74
C VAL A 65 -0.26 18.63 -0.53
N VAL A 66 -0.99 17.53 -0.37
CA VAL A 66 -1.78 16.93 -1.45
C VAL A 66 -3.01 17.82 -1.69
N THR A 67 -3.20 18.23 -2.94
CA THR A 67 -4.28 19.13 -3.36
C THR A 67 -5.30 18.37 -4.20
N LEU A 68 -6.57 18.68 -3.98
CA LEU A 68 -7.69 18.15 -4.76
C LEU A 68 -8.45 19.32 -5.36
N ALA A 69 -8.69 19.29 -6.68
CA ALA A 69 -9.47 20.30 -7.40
C ALA A 69 -10.73 19.67 -7.98
N VAL A 70 -11.83 20.41 -7.90
CA VAL A 70 -13.13 19.99 -8.45
C VAL A 70 -13.64 21.08 -9.40
N GLY A 71 -14.14 20.68 -10.56
CA GLY A 71 -14.76 21.60 -11.52
C GLY A 71 -15.74 20.90 -12.45
N ASP A 72 -16.61 21.66 -13.08
CA ASP A 72 -17.68 21.19 -13.97
C ASP A 72 -17.53 21.69 -15.41
N GLY A 73 -16.91 22.87 -15.59
CA GLY A 73 -16.75 23.51 -16.90
C GLY A 73 -15.33 23.49 -17.47
N GLY A 74 -15.22 23.84 -18.75
CA GLY A 74 -13.93 24.00 -19.45
C GLY A 74 -12.98 25.01 -18.79
N ASN A 75 -13.54 26.01 -18.09
CA ASN A 75 -12.78 27.03 -17.35
C ASN A 75 -12.01 26.47 -16.15
N ASP A 76 -12.38 25.29 -15.66
CA ASP A 76 -11.74 24.63 -14.52
C ASP A 76 -10.72 23.57 -14.93
N VAL A 77 -10.63 23.23 -16.22
CA VAL A 77 -9.67 22.25 -16.74
C VAL A 77 -8.23 22.57 -16.31
N PRO A 78 -7.72 23.83 -16.46
CA PRO A 78 -6.36 24.14 -16.00
C PRO A 78 -6.16 23.93 -14.50
N MET A 79 -7.21 24.21 -13.70
CA MET A 79 -7.19 24.05 -12.24
C MET A 79 -7.17 22.58 -11.85
N ILE A 80 -8.01 21.76 -12.47
CA ILE A 80 -8.08 20.30 -12.30
C ILE A 80 -6.73 19.65 -12.62
N GLN A 81 -6.15 19.97 -13.78
CA GLN A 81 -4.86 19.42 -14.22
C GLN A 81 -3.66 19.88 -13.38
N SER A 82 -3.81 20.96 -12.62
CA SER A 82 -2.75 21.48 -11.76
C SER A 82 -2.79 20.93 -10.34
N ALA A 83 -3.87 20.24 -9.95
CA ALA A 83 -3.97 19.56 -8.66
C ALA A 83 -3.32 18.17 -8.71
N HIS A 84 -3.02 17.61 -7.55
CA HIS A 84 -2.55 16.22 -7.46
C HIS A 84 -3.66 15.22 -7.77
N VAL A 85 -4.91 15.58 -7.45
CA VAL A 85 -6.11 14.81 -7.80
C VAL A 85 -7.15 15.77 -8.39
N GLY A 86 -7.49 15.54 -9.65
CA GLY A 86 -8.51 16.28 -10.39
C GLY A 86 -9.85 15.53 -10.40
N ILE A 87 -10.94 16.22 -10.10
CA ILE A 87 -12.30 15.66 -10.14
C ILE A 87 -13.19 16.52 -11.03
N GLY A 88 -13.75 15.90 -12.07
CA GLY A 88 -14.74 16.50 -12.94
C GLY A 88 -16.15 16.18 -12.48
N ILE A 89 -17.03 17.18 -12.44
CA ILE A 89 -18.47 16.97 -12.26
C ILE A 89 -19.09 16.88 -13.65
N MET A 90 -19.86 15.82 -13.90
CA MET A 90 -20.61 15.67 -15.15
C MET A 90 -21.83 16.60 -15.11
N GLY A 91 -21.71 17.74 -15.79
CA GLY A 91 -22.77 18.73 -15.90
C GLY A 91 -23.33 18.86 -17.32
N ASN A 92 -24.41 19.64 -17.44
CA ASN A 92 -25.02 19.97 -18.73
C ASN A 92 -24.21 21.00 -19.53
N GLU A 93 -23.24 21.68 -18.90
CA GLU A 93 -22.40 22.71 -19.54
C GLU A 93 -21.31 22.11 -20.44
N GLY A 94 -21.08 20.80 -20.37
CA GLY A 94 -20.15 20.07 -21.22
C GLY A 94 -19.36 19.02 -20.45
N THR A 95 -18.71 18.11 -21.19
CA THR A 95 -17.92 17.01 -20.62
C THR A 95 -16.44 17.32 -20.48
N GLN A 96 -16.02 18.56 -20.75
CA GLN A 96 -14.60 18.94 -20.82
C GLN A 96 -13.88 18.75 -19.49
N ALA A 97 -14.50 19.16 -18.36
CA ALA A 97 -13.93 18.95 -17.04
C ALA A 97 -13.82 17.45 -16.70
N ALA A 98 -14.88 16.67 -16.96
CA ALA A 98 -14.90 15.23 -16.74
C ALA A 98 -13.86 14.47 -17.59
N GLN A 99 -13.63 14.88 -18.84
CA GLN A 99 -12.64 14.28 -19.74
C GLN A 99 -11.20 14.61 -19.35
N SER A 100 -11.00 15.72 -18.63
CA SER A 100 -9.68 16.23 -18.26
C SER A 100 -9.31 15.95 -16.79
N ALA A 101 -10.15 15.20 -16.07
CA ALA A 101 -10.00 14.87 -14.66
C ALA A 101 -9.61 13.41 -14.44
N ASP A 102 -9.01 13.10 -13.29
CA ASP A 102 -8.67 11.73 -12.89
C ASP A 102 -9.93 10.91 -12.55
N TYR A 103 -10.92 11.57 -11.94
CA TYR A 103 -12.21 10.98 -11.62
C TYR A 103 -13.36 11.87 -12.11
N ALA A 104 -14.43 11.25 -12.58
CA ALA A 104 -15.67 11.92 -12.94
C ALA A 104 -16.82 11.48 -12.02
N VAL A 105 -17.56 12.43 -11.46
CA VAL A 105 -18.73 12.18 -10.61
C VAL A 105 -19.96 12.89 -11.17
N GLY A 106 -21.15 12.29 -11.02
CA GLY A 106 -22.39 12.89 -11.51
C GLY A 106 -22.86 14.12 -10.70
N GLU A 107 -22.61 14.13 -9.39
CA GLU A 107 -23.05 15.20 -8.49
C GLU A 107 -21.97 15.49 -7.46
N PHE A 108 -21.88 16.74 -7.00
CA PHE A 108 -20.93 17.14 -5.95
C PHE A 108 -21.09 16.34 -4.65
N ARG A 109 -22.32 15.90 -4.31
CA ARG A 109 -22.58 15.10 -3.10
C ARG A 109 -21.82 13.76 -3.10
N LEU A 110 -21.53 13.18 -4.28
CA LEU A 110 -20.79 11.93 -4.39
C LEU A 110 -19.31 12.08 -4.00
N LEU A 111 -18.77 13.30 -4.04
CA LEU A 111 -17.39 13.60 -3.63
C LEU A 111 -17.10 13.12 -2.20
N ARG A 112 -18.06 13.29 -1.29
CA ARG A 112 -17.92 12.84 0.12
C ARG A 112 -17.64 11.35 0.19
N ARG A 113 -18.36 10.53 -0.59
CA ARG A 113 -18.18 9.07 -0.58
C ARG A 113 -16.91 8.66 -1.33
N LEU A 114 -16.57 9.35 -2.42
CA LEU A 114 -15.34 9.10 -3.18
C LEU A 114 -14.12 9.33 -2.28
N VAL A 115 -13.99 10.51 -1.70
CA VAL A 115 -12.81 10.87 -0.89
C VAL A 115 -12.81 10.10 0.43
N ALA A 116 -13.88 10.18 1.22
CA ALA A 116 -13.85 9.64 2.58
C ALA A 116 -13.75 8.11 2.61
N VAL A 117 -14.54 7.40 1.77
CA VAL A 117 -14.58 5.94 1.78
C VAL A 117 -13.49 5.36 0.88
N HIS A 118 -13.50 5.71 -0.40
CA HIS A 118 -12.59 5.08 -1.36
C HIS A 118 -11.16 5.56 -1.16
N GLY A 119 -10.96 6.84 -0.84
CA GLY A 119 -9.64 7.39 -0.49
C GLY A 119 -9.03 6.68 0.72
N ARG A 120 -9.78 6.54 1.84
CA ARG A 120 -9.29 5.84 3.03
C ARG A 120 -8.96 4.38 2.74
N TYR A 121 -9.88 3.64 2.08
CA TYR A 121 -9.64 2.24 1.76
C TYR A 121 -8.44 2.06 0.85
N CYS A 122 -8.32 2.84 -0.21
CA CYS A 122 -7.20 2.77 -1.14
C CYS A 122 -5.87 3.01 -0.41
N LEU A 123 -5.82 4.04 0.44
CA LEU A 123 -4.63 4.36 1.20
C LEU A 123 -4.21 3.25 2.17
N LEU A 124 -5.16 2.69 2.94
CA LEU A 124 -4.88 1.59 3.87
C LEU A 124 -4.48 0.31 3.14
N ARG A 125 -5.19 -0.04 2.06
CA ARG A 125 -4.90 -1.24 1.25
C ARG A 125 -3.51 -1.20 0.64
N ILE A 126 -3.15 -0.09 -0.01
CA ILE A 126 -1.83 0.08 -0.63
C ILE A 126 -0.73 0.04 0.44
N THR A 127 -0.95 0.70 1.58
CA THR A 127 0.01 0.71 2.68
C THR A 127 0.27 -0.70 3.21
N THR A 128 -0.78 -1.48 3.46
CA THR A 128 -0.65 -2.85 3.94
C THR A 128 -0.01 -3.76 2.90
N LEU A 129 -0.38 -3.60 1.61
CA LEU A 129 0.24 -4.34 0.51
C LEU A 129 1.75 -4.11 0.45
N ILE A 130 2.20 -2.85 0.46
CA ILE A 130 3.63 -2.51 0.42
C ILE A 130 4.38 -3.19 1.57
N LYS A 131 3.83 -3.13 2.79
CA LYS A 131 4.45 -3.77 3.96
C LYS A 131 4.58 -5.27 3.80
N LEU A 132 3.51 -5.95 3.39
CA LEU A 132 3.48 -7.39 3.27
C LEU A 132 4.37 -7.89 2.12
N VAL A 133 4.42 -7.16 1.00
CA VAL A 133 5.32 -7.49 -0.13
C VAL A 133 6.79 -7.32 0.26
N LEU A 134 7.15 -6.25 0.96
CA LEU A 134 8.51 -6.10 1.47
C LEU A 134 8.85 -7.18 2.50
N TYR A 135 7.96 -7.40 3.46
CA TYR A 135 8.11 -8.42 4.50
C TYR A 135 8.32 -9.82 3.91
N LYS A 136 7.48 -10.27 2.97
CA LYS A 136 7.58 -11.63 2.42
C LYS A 136 8.89 -11.84 1.66
N ASN A 137 9.34 -10.84 0.92
CA ASN A 137 10.56 -10.92 0.13
C ASN A 137 11.81 -10.90 1.02
N VAL A 138 11.87 -10.01 2.01
CA VAL A 138 13.01 -9.99 2.94
C VAL A 138 13.08 -11.28 3.74
N MET A 139 11.93 -11.76 4.27
CA MET A 139 11.89 -13.03 4.99
C MET A 139 12.39 -14.19 4.11
N PHE A 140 11.94 -14.29 2.85
CA PHE A 140 12.36 -15.36 1.93
C PHE A 140 13.84 -15.28 1.53
N CYS A 141 14.40 -14.08 1.40
CA CYS A 141 15.80 -13.87 1.01
C CYS A 141 16.80 -14.19 2.14
N ILE A 142 16.43 -14.00 3.41
CA ILE A 142 17.36 -14.16 4.54
C ILE A 142 17.93 -15.58 4.65
N PRO A 143 17.13 -16.66 4.53
CA PRO A 143 17.69 -18.02 4.47
C PRO A 143 18.73 -18.21 3.37
N GLN A 144 18.50 -17.66 2.18
CA GLN A 144 19.44 -17.74 1.06
C GLN A 144 20.75 -16.97 1.35
N ILE A 145 20.67 -15.82 2.01
CA ILE A 145 21.85 -15.05 2.42
C ILE A 145 22.67 -15.83 3.45
N LEU A 146 22.03 -16.40 4.46
CA LEU A 146 22.70 -17.21 5.49
C LEU A 146 23.31 -18.48 4.90
N PHE A 147 22.62 -19.12 3.96
CA PHE A 147 23.14 -20.28 3.24
C PHE A 147 24.38 -19.94 2.41
N ASN A 148 24.35 -18.83 1.66
CA ASN A 148 25.52 -18.36 0.92
C ASN A 148 26.71 -18.05 1.84
N ALA A 149 26.47 -17.51 3.04
CA ALA A 149 27.53 -17.30 4.01
C ALA A 149 28.10 -18.64 4.52
N TYR A 150 27.25 -19.64 4.74
CA TYR A 150 27.66 -20.99 5.13
C TYR A 150 28.52 -21.68 4.04
N THR A 151 28.20 -21.47 2.76
CA THR A 151 28.94 -22.05 1.63
C THR A 151 30.12 -21.17 1.15
N LEU A 152 30.58 -20.22 1.97
CA LEU A 152 31.70 -19.31 1.64
C LEU A 152 31.47 -18.52 0.34
N PHE A 153 30.23 -18.09 0.10
CA PHE A 153 29.80 -17.32 -1.06
C PHE A 153 30.02 -18.03 -2.41
N SER A 154 29.92 -19.36 -2.44
CA SER A 154 29.95 -20.17 -3.67
C SER A 154 28.81 -19.89 -4.66
N SER A 155 27.85 -19.03 -4.28
CA SER A 155 26.65 -18.67 -5.07
C SER A 155 25.67 -19.83 -5.33
N SER A 156 25.71 -20.88 -4.50
CA SER A 156 24.72 -21.96 -4.51
C SER A 156 23.37 -21.52 -3.93
N SER A 157 22.26 -21.91 -4.55
CA SER A 157 20.93 -21.65 -3.98
C SER A 157 20.50 -22.75 -3.02
N ILE A 158 19.89 -22.36 -1.90
CA ILE A 158 19.20 -23.29 -1.00
C ILE A 158 17.85 -23.71 -1.59
N TYR A 159 17.25 -22.88 -2.44
CA TYR A 159 15.94 -23.12 -3.02
C TYR A 159 16.06 -23.73 -4.40
N ASN A 160 15.14 -24.64 -4.73
CA ASN A 160 14.93 -25.07 -6.10
C ASN A 160 14.40 -23.90 -6.95
N SER A 161 14.85 -23.78 -8.20
CA SER A 161 14.44 -22.69 -9.11
C SER A 161 12.92 -22.60 -9.31
N TRP A 162 12.22 -23.73 -9.31
CA TRP A 162 10.74 -23.75 -9.40
C TRP A 162 10.08 -23.13 -8.18
N ILE A 163 10.64 -23.33 -6.99
CA ILE A 163 10.15 -22.74 -5.73
C ILE A 163 10.38 -21.23 -5.75
N ILE A 164 11.55 -20.76 -6.18
CA ILE A 164 11.83 -19.32 -6.29
C ILE A 164 10.83 -18.64 -7.24
N LEU A 165 10.59 -19.25 -8.40
CA LEU A 165 9.63 -18.73 -9.38
C LEU A 165 8.20 -18.75 -8.82
N GLY A 166 7.77 -19.88 -8.26
CA GLY A 166 6.43 -20.08 -7.73
C GLY A 166 6.13 -19.23 -6.49
N PHE A 167 7.13 -18.95 -5.65
CA PHE A 167 6.97 -18.17 -4.42
C PHE A 167 6.32 -16.82 -4.71
N ASN A 168 6.87 -16.08 -5.68
CA ASN A 168 6.33 -14.78 -6.06
C ASN A 168 5.14 -14.92 -7.01
N ALA A 169 5.17 -15.83 -8.00
CA ALA A 169 4.12 -15.85 -9.02
C ALA A 169 2.80 -16.53 -8.61
N ILE A 170 2.86 -17.57 -7.76
CA ILE A 170 1.74 -18.51 -7.57
C ILE A 170 1.38 -18.67 -6.09
N PHE A 171 2.37 -18.89 -5.23
CA PHE A 171 2.13 -19.39 -3.88
C PHE A 171 1.81 -18.29 -2.85
N THR A 172 2.28 -17.06 -3.05
CA THR A 172 2.11 -16.01 -2.01
C THR A 172 1.42 -14.74 -2.49
N ASP A 173 1.41 -14.43 -3.80
CA ASP A 173 0.86 -13.15 -4.29
C ASP A 173 -0.67 -13.11 -4.27
N GLY A 174 -1.35 -14.23 -4.50
CA GLY A 174 -2.82 -14.29 -4.50
C GLY A 174 -3.43 -13.65 -3.25
N PRO A 175 -3.15 -14.14 -2.04
CA PRO A 175 -3.67 -13.58 -0.80
C PRO A 175 -3.29 -12.11 -0.56
N MET A 176 -2.08 -11.70 -0.95
CA MET A 176 -1.64 -10.30 -0.83
C MET A 176 -2.47 -9.37 -1.72
N LEU A 177 -2.78 -9.81 -2.94
CA LEU A 177 -3.63 -9.07 -3.87
C LEU A 177 -5.08 -8.99 -3.38
N VAL A 178 -5.64 -10.06 -2.81
CA VAL A 178 -7.02 -10.00 -2.28
C VAL A 178 -7.10 -9.03 -1.13
N LEU A 179 -6.11 -9.04 -0.22
CA LEU A 179 -6.02 -8.06 0.86
C LEU A 179 -5.92 -6.64 0.29
N ALA A 180 -5.12 -6.41 -0.76
CA ALA A 180 -5.00 -5.11 -1.40
C ALA A 180 -6.28 -4.61 -2.09
N VAL A 181 -7.22 -5.50 -2.46
CA VAL A 181 -8.42 -5.13 -3.23
C VAL A 181 -9.69 -5.12 -2.38
N PHE A 182 -9.84 -6.09 -1.48
CA PHE A 182 -11.11 -6.36 -0.79
C PHE A 182 -11.11 -5.97 0.69
N GLU A 183 -9.96 -5.65 1.27
CA GLU A 183 -9.85 -5.33 2.70
C GLU A 183 -10.70 -4.11 3.07
N LYS A 184 -11.36 -4.17 4.23
CA LYS A 184 -12.22 -3.11 4.77
C LYS A 184 -12.03 -3.08 6.27
N ASP A 185 -11.45 -2.00 6.77
CA ASP A 185 -11.26 -1.77 8.19
C ASP A 185 -12.58 -1.38 8.89
N ILE A 186 -13.35 -0.50 8.27
CA ILE A 186 -14.59 0.08 8.82
C ILE A 186 -15.68 0.05 7.76
N VAL A 187 -16.93 -0.11 8.16
CA VAL A 187 -18.11 -0.10 7.28
C VAL A 187 -18.30 1.28 6.59
N PRO A 188 -18.61 1.35 5.26
CA PRO A 188 -18.69 2.61 4.51
C PRO A 188 -19.65 3.66 5.11
N GLU A 189 -20.79 3.21 5.62
CA GLU A 189 -21.82 4.05 6.22
C GLU A 189 -21.28 4.80 7.44
N LEU A 190 -20.42 4.15 8.23
CA LEU A 190 -19.83 4.76 9.42
C LEU A 190 -18.80 5.83 9.04
N ILE A 191 -17.97 5.56 8.03
CA ILE A 191 -16.96 6.50 7.51
C ILE A 191 -17.64 7.76 6.99
N THR A 192 -18.73 7.60 6.23
CA THR A 192 -19.46 8.77 5.74
C THR A 192 -20.14 9.53 6.88
N ARG A 193 -20.69 8.87 7.90
CA ARG A 193 -21.37 9.51 9.04
C ARG A 193 -20.40 10.27 9.95
N TYR A 194 -19.19 9.75 10.16
CA TYR A 194 -18.17 10.31 11.05
C TYR A 194 -16.90 10.66 10.26
N PRO A 195 -16.79 11.89 9.71
CA PRO A 195 -15.63 12.32 8.94
C PRO A 195 -14.30 12.27 9.70
N GLN A 196 -14.33 12.25 11.04
CA GLN A 196 -13.11 12.05 11.84
C GLN A 196 -12.45 10.69 11.57
N ALA A 197 -13.21 9.69 11.08
CA ALA A 197 -12.66 8.41 10.66
C ALA A 197 -11.76 8.52 9.42
N TYR A 198 -11.75 9.64 8.70
CA TYR A 198 -10.79 9.88 7.61
C TYR A 198 -9.40 10.28 8.13
N ASP A 199 -9.09 10.09 9.42
CA ASP A 199 -7.77 10.43 9.94
C ASP A 199 -6.66 9.63 9.22
N ILE A 200 -5.88 10.36 8.43
CA ILE A 200 -4.75 9.87 7.63
C ILE A 200 -3.56 9.53 8.55
N ALA A 201 -3.60 9.92 9.83
CA ALA A 201 -2.53 9.64 10.78
C ALA A 201 -2.16 8.16 10.83
N GLU A 202 -3.14 7.25 10.85
CA GLU A 202 -2.91 5.79 10.87
C GLU A 202 -2.12 5.33 9.63
N ALA A 203 -2.48 5.81 8.45
CA ALA A 203 -1.78 5.45 7.22
C ALA A 203 -0.37 6.06 7.14
N LYS A 204 -0.22 7.32 7.56
CA LYS A 204 1.07 8.01 7.57
C LYS A 204 2.05 7.41 8.59
N GLU A 205 1.55 7.04 9.77
CA GLU A 205 2.33 6.31 10.77
C GLU A 205 2.69 4.91 10.26
N SER A 206 1.75 4.24 9.60
CA SER A 206 1.97 2.94 9.00
C SER A 206 3.07 3.00 7.92
N LEU A 207 3.11 4.01 7.06
CA LEU A 207 4.20 4.20 6.08
C LEU A 207 5.45 4.91 6.64
N SER A 208 5.50 5.21 7.94
CA SER A 208 6.70 5.82 8.52
C SER A 208 7.91 4.91 8.37
N LEU A 209 9.09 5.50 8.20
CA LEU A 209 10.35 4.75 8.13
C LEU A 209 10.54 3.84 9.35
N GLY A 210 10.12 4.28 10.54
CA GLY A 210 10.17 3.46 11.75
C GLY A 210 9.27 2.23 11.67
N SER A 211 8.02 2.38 11.18
CA SER A 211 7.11 1.24 11.00
C SER A 211 7.62 0.27 9.94
N ILE A 212 8.07 0.76 8.79
CA ILE A 212 8.63 -0.08 7.73
C ILE A 212 9.87 -0.83 8.25
N ALA A 213 10.79 -0.14 8.94
CA ALA A 213 11.98 -0.75 9.51
C ALA A 213 11.64 -1.84 10.54
N ALA A 214 10.65 -1.61 11.42
CA ALA A 214 10.21 -2.62 12.37
C ALA A 214 9.68 -3.88 11.67
N TRP A 215 8.90 -3.73 10.59
CA TRP A 215 8.43 -4.85 9.77
C TRP A 215 9.59 -5.56 9.06
N GLN A 216 10.60 -4.83 8.57
CA GLN A 216 11.77 -5.45 7.96
C GLN A 216 12.62 -6.21 8.99
N LEU A 217 12.82 -5.67 10.18
CA LEU A 217 13.52 -6.36 11.27
C LEU A 217 12.78 -7.63 11.70
N LEU A 218 11.45 -7.58 11.80
CA LEU A 218 10.63 -8.75 12.07
C LEU A 218 10.79 -9.81 10.97
N SER A 219 10.76 -9.41 9.69
CA SER A 219 10.94 -10.33 8.57
C SER A 219 12.33 -10.98 8.57
N ALA A 220 13.38 -10.22 8.89
CA ALA A 220 14.73 -10.73 8.99
C ALA A 220 14.89 -11.70 10.17
N TRP A 221 14.32 -11.35 11.32
CA TRP A 221 14.29 -12.24 12.48
C TRP A 221 13.56 -13.56 12.19
N GLN A 222 12.39 -13.51 11.55
CA GLN A 222 11.66 -14.73 11.16
C GLN A 222 12.42 -15.55 10.11
N GLY A 223 13.06 -14.91 9.13
CA GLY A 223 13.91 -15.59 8.16
C GLY A 223 15.08 -16.32 8.82
N CYS A 224 15.74 -15.71 9.82
CA CYS A 224 16.77 -16.38 10.63
C CYS A 224 16.20 -17.57 11.41
N MET A 225 15.01 -17.40 12.01
CA MET A 225 14.36 -18.48 12.77
C MET A 225 14.00 -19.67 11.88
N ILE A 226 13.58 -19.44 10.64
CA ILE A 226 13.31 -20.51 9.68
C ILE A 226 14.56 -21.36 9.43
N VAL A 227 15.72 -20.73 9.23
CA VAL A 227 16.99 -21.47 9.06
C VAL A 227 17.34 -22.25 10.32
N ILE A 228 17.21 -21.64 11.50
CA ILE A 228 17.51 -22.30 12.77
C ILE A 228 16.60 -23.51 12.97
N VAL A 229 15.28 -23.35 12.79
CA VAL A 229 14.32 -24.44 12.93
C VAL A 229 14.60 -25.54 11.90
N ALA A 230 14.81 -25.17 10.64
CA ALA A 230 15.14 -26.14 9.58
C ALA A 230 16.42 -26.91 9.87
N ALA A 231 17.48 -26.24 10.35
CA ALA A 231 18.74 -26.88 10.72
C ALA A 231 18.59 -27.85 11.91
N ASN A 232 17.75 -27.51 12.90
CA ASN A 232 17.47 -28.41 14.02
C ASN A 232 16.63 -29.62 13.60
N LEU A 233 15.63 -29.43 12.73
CA LEU A 233 14.78 -30.50 12.19
C LEU A 233 15.55 -31.44 11.23
N TYR A 234 16.50 -30.88 10.48
CA TYR A 234 17.37 -31.66 9.60
C TYR A 234 18.23 -32.67 10.37
N GLY A 235 18.51 -32.40 11.65
CA GLY A 235 19.29 -33.25 12.53
C GLY A 235 20.81 -33.08 12.33
N ARG A 236 21.58 -33.38 13.36
CA ARG A 236 23.05 -33.22 13.37
C ARG A 236 23.78 -34.31 12.59
N ASP A 237 23.12 -35.46 12.38
CA ASP A 237 23.75 -36.68 11.88
C ASP A 237 23.44 -36.99 10.41
N GLY A 238 22.72 -36.10 9.71
CA GLY A 238 22.45 -36.18 8.26
C GLY A 238 21.64 -37.41 7.79
N SER A 239 21.40 -38.36 8.68
CA SER A 239 20.71 -39.63 8.43
C SER A 239 19.25 -39.50 8.83
N GLY A 240 18.34 -39.79 7.90
CA GLY A 240 16.93 -40.00 8.24
C GLY A 240 16.76 -41.19 9.17
N GLU A 241 15.59 -41.33 9.81
CA GLU A 241 15.26 -42.49 10.65
C GLU A 241 15.41 -43.83 9.88
N ASP A 242 15.34 -43.78 8.54
CA ASP A 242 15.54 -44.90 7.61
C ASP A 242 17.01 -45.15 7.21
N GLY A 243 17.97 -44.39 7.76
CA GLY A 243 19.41 -44.54 7.45
C GLY A 243 19.86 -43.99 6.09
N ARG A 244 18.99 -43.28 5.35
CA ARG A 244 19.35 -42.58 4.10
C ARG A 244 19.93 -41.19 4.39
N ASP A 245 20.97 -40.82 3.64
CA ASP A 245 21.52 -39.46 3.67
C ASP A 245 20.49 -38.46 3.17
N ARG A 246 20.20 -37.44 3.98
CA ARG A 246 19.38 -36.30 3.54
C ARG A 246 20.23 -35.44 2.60
N SER A 247 19.67 -35.08 1.46
CA SER A 247 20.31 -34.14 0.53
C SER A 247 20.04 -32.69 0.95
N LEU A 248 20.90 -31.77 0.49
CA LEU A 248 20.68 -30.32 0.65
C LEU A 248 19.35 -29.86 0.03
N ASP A 249 18.83 -30.59 -0.96
CA ASP A 249 17.52 -30.29 -1.58
C ASP A 249 16.37 -30.51 -0.59
N VAL A 250 16.45 -31.51 0.30
CA VAL A 250 15.46 -31.74 1.36
C VAL A 250 15.44 -30.58 2.35
N LEU A 251 16.62 -30.07 2.72
CA LEU A 251 16.72 -28.87 3.56
C LEU A 251 16.09 -27.65 2.86
N GLY A 252 16.36 -27.49 1.56
CA GLY A 252 15.79 -26.44 0.73
C GLY A 252 14.27 -26.46 0.67
N MET A 253 13.68 -27.66 0.50
CA MET A 253 12.23 -27.86 0.51
C MET A 253 11.62 -27.56 1.88
N LEU A 254 12.26 -27.98 2.97
CA LEU A 254 11.80 -27.68 4.33
C LEU A 254 11.80 -26.17 4.63
N VAL A 255 12.90 -25.48 4.28
CA VAL A 255 12.99 -24.02 4.44
C VAL A 255 11.90 -23.32 3.63
N ALA A 256 11.66 -23.75 2.39
CA ALA A 256 10.62 -23.20 1.54
C ALA A 256 9.21 -23.43 2.10
N GLU A 257 8.93 -24.61 2.64
CA GLU A 257 7.64 -24.94 3.23
C GLU A 257 7.32 -24.05 4.42
N VAL A 258 8.25 -23.95 5.37
CA VAL A 258 8.07 -23.08 6.54
C VAL A 258 7.94 -21.63 6.12
N ALA A 259 8.71 -21.17 5.13
CA ALA A 259 8.65 -19.80 4.62
C ALA A 259 7.29 -19.46 3.97
N VAL A 260 6.82 -20.28 3.03
CA VAL A 260 5.53 -20.06 2.34
C VAL A 260 4.39 -20.09 3.34
N THR A 261 4.38 -21.09 4.23
CA THR A 261 3.35 -21.25 5.25
C THR A 261 3.33 -20.05 6.20
N THR A 262 4.49 -19.59 6.67
CA THR A 262 4.59 -18.40 7.53
C THR A 262 4.06 -17.15 6.85
N VAL A 263 4.40 -16.91 5.58
CA VAL A 263 3.90 -15.75 4.82
C VAL A 263 2.39 -15.78 4.67
N LEU A 264 1.84 -16.94 4.31
CA LEU A 264 0.41 -17.11 4.14
C LEU A 264 -0.32 -16.87 5.47
N PHE A 265 0.15 -17.44 6.58
CA PHE A 265 -0.47 -17.19 7.88
C PHE A 265 -0.31 -15.73 8.34
N THR A 266 0.83 -15.08 8.09
CA THR A 266 0.98 -13.64 8.38
C THR A 266 -0.02 -12.79 7.58
N ALA A 267 -0.25 -13.12 6.30
CA ALA A 267 -1.28 -12.46 5.49
C ALA A 267 -2.70 -12.68 6.06
N ALA A 268 -3.01 -13.91 6.48
CA ALA A 268 -4.28 -14.24 7.12
C ALA A 268 -4.49 -13.45 8.43
N LEU A 269 -3.46 -13.33 9.27
CA LEU A 269 -3.52 -12.54 10.51
C LEU A 269 -3.69 -11.04 10.27
N CYS A 270 -3.18 -10.54 9.13
CA CYS A 270 -3.34 -9.14 8.73
C CYS A 270 -4.71 -8.84 8.10
N THR A 271 -5.45 -9.88 7.70
CA THR A 271 -6.77 -9.74 7.07
C THR A 271 -7.82 -9.43 8.14
N ARG A 272 -8.48 -8.26 8.07
CA ARG A 272 -9.55 -7.89 9.00
C ARG A 272 -10.92 -8.32 8.47
N HIS A 273 -11.12 -8.20 7.16
CA HIS A 273 -12.38 -8.56 6.49
C HIS A 273 -12.25 -9.82 5.62
N TRP A 274 -12.65 -10.96 6.17
CA TRP A 274 -12.67 -12.24 5.45
C TRP A 274 -13.84 -12.30 4.47
N THR A 275 -13.50 -12.48 3.19
CA THR A 275 -14.45 -12.70 2.09
C THR A 275 -14.28 -14.12 1.55
N VAL A 276 -15.25 -14.60 0.77
CA VAL A 276 -15.12 -15.91 0.09
C VAL A 276 -13.87 -15.94 -0.79
N VAL A 277 -13.54 -14.84 -1.47
CA VAL A 277 -12.34 -14.71 -2.31
C VAL A 277 -11.07 -14.83 -1.46
N ASN A 278 -11.03 -14.23 -0.26
CA ASN A 278 -9.92 -14.39 0.69
C ASN A 278 -9.71 -15.86 1.05
N HIS A 279 -10.78 -16.57 1.41
CA HIS A 279 -10.66 -18.00 1.74
C HIS A 279 -10.19 -18.84 0.56
N VAL A 280 -10.78 -18.65 -0.62
CA VAL A 280 -10.42 -19.42 -1.83
C VAL A 280 -8.94 -19.22 -2.17
N LEU A 281 -8.44 -17.99 -2.17
CA LEU A 281 -7.05 -17.74 -2.53
C LEU A 281 -6.06 -18.09 -1.40
N GLN A 282 -6.44 -17.90 -0.13
CA GLN A 282 -5.62 -18.30 1.01
C GLN A 282 -5.36 -19.81 1.01
N TRP A 283 -6.43 -20.60 0.97
CA TRP A 283 -6.33 -22.06 1.02
C TRP A 283 -5.90 -22.65 -0.31
N GLY A 284 -6.33 -22.04 -1.43
CA GLY A 284 -5.93 -22.46 -2.77
C GLY A 284 -4.44 -22.29 -3.01
N CYS A 285 -3.82 -21.19 -2.58
CA CYS A 285 -2.38 -21.00 -2.70
C CYS A 285 -1.58 -21.95 -1.80
N LEU A 286 -2.06 -22.22 -0.58
CA LEU A 286 -1.45 -23.21 0.31
C LEU A 286 -1.51 -24.62 -0.30
N LEU A 287 -2.68 -25.02 -0.81
CA LEU A 287 -2.86 -26.30 -1.48
C LEU A 287 -1.99 -26.41 -2.74
N ALA A 288 -1.94 -25.36 -3.55
CA ALA A 288 -1.12 -25.31 -4.77
C ALA A 288 0.36 -25.49 -4.46
N PHE A 289 0.84 -24.92 -3.35
CA PHE A 289 2.22 -25.11 -2.90
C PHE A 289 2.51 -26.56 -2.53
N TYR A 290 1.66 -27.19 -1.72
CA TYR A 290 1.84 -28.61 -1.35
C TYR A 290 1.72 -29.55 -2.55
N VAL A 291 0.80 -29.30 -3.48
CA VAL A 291 0.71 -30.05 -4.74
C VAL A 291 1.99 -29.87 -5.56
N ALA A 292 2.53 -28.65 -5.64
CA ALA A 292 3.79 -28.42 -6.34
C ALA A 292 4.97 -29.17 -5.69
N LEU A 293 5.05 -29.21 -4.36
CA LEU A 293 6.06 -30.01 -3.66
C LEU A 293 5.95 -31.51 -3.99
N LEU A 294 4.74 -32.08 -3.93
CA LEU A 294 4.51 -33.49 -4.28
C LEU A 294 4.87 -33.80 -5.75
N LEU A 295 4.54 -32.89 -6.66
CA LEU A 295 4.90 -33.04 -8.07
C LEU A 295 6.42 -32.97 -8.27
N LEU A 296 7.09 -32.02 -7.62
CA LEU A 296 8.55 -31.91 -7.67
C LEU A 296 9.23 -33.16 -7.11
N ASP A 297 8.74 -33.68 -5.99
CA ASP A 297 9.25 -34.92 -5.39
C ASP A 297 9.07 -36.11 -6.36
N SER A 298 7.87 -36.27 -6.94
CA SER A 298 7.59 -37.35 -7.89
C SER A 298 8.40 -37.29 -9.21
N LEU A 299 8.76 -36.08 -9.65
CA LEU A 299 9.49 -35.87 -10.91
C LEU A 299 11.01 -35.95 -10.74
N PHE A 300 11.53 -35.53 -9.58
CA PHE A 300 12.98 -35.41 -9.35
C PHE A 300 13.53 -36.47 -8.37
N CYS A 301 12.66 -37.20 -7.66
CA CYS A 301 13.01 -38.36 -6.84
C CYS A 301 12.15 -39.58 -7.26
N PRO A 302 12.36 -40.16 -8.46
CA PRO A 302 11.72 -41.42 -8.80
C PRO A 302 12.20 -42.51 -7.82
N GLU A 303 11.28 -43.35 -7.33
CA GLU A 303 11.65 -44.49 -6.50
C GLU A 303 12.74 -45.32 -7.18
N PRO A 304 13.78 -45.77 -6.46
CA PRO A 304 14.78 -46.64 -7.03
C PRO A 304 14.17 -48.03 -7.30
N GLY A 305 13.67 -48.22 -8.53
CA GLY A 305 13.44 -49.52 -9.17
C GLY A 305 12.04 -50.13 -9.02
N GLU A 306 11.27 -50.08 -10.11
CA GLU A 306 10.93 -51.34 -10.80
C GLU A 306 12.09 -51.73 -11.72
#